data_AF-H6V625-F1
#
_entry.id   AF-H6V625-F1
#
_cell.length_a   1.000
_cell.length_b   1.000
_cell.length_c   1.000
_cell.angle_alpha   90.00
_cell.angle_beta   90.00
_cell.angle_gamma   90.00
#
_symmetry.space_group_name_H-M   'P 1'
#
loop_
_entity.id
_entity.type
_entity.pdbx_description
1 polymer ?
#
loop_
_entity_poly.entity_id
_entity_poly.type
_entity_poly.pdbx_seq_one_letter_code
_entity_poly.pdbx_strand_id
1 'polypeptide(L)'
;RAAKRRAAAQNSIDEEHVLALILKKDLEKTKCIEKLKEYCEILKNVTKEPKKLEERLDGICKDDKIIETKCQESKTKIEAKCNSFKIELDKAAKKDILTLESEDCGNEQQCLFLEG
;
A
#
# COMPACT_ATOMS: atom_id res chain seq x y z
N ARG A 1 -31.43 -19.93 -8.11
CA ARG A 1 -29.98 -20.26 -7.99
C ARG A 1 -29.35 -19.23 -7.07
N ALA A 2 -28.98 -19.61 -5.85
CA ALA A 2 -28.26 -18.71 -4.94
C ALA A 2 -26.87 -18.45 -5.54
N ALA A 3 -26.55 -17.19 -5.80
CA ALA A 3 -25.21 -16.78 -6.20
C ALA A 3 -24.28 -17.07 -5.01
N LYS A 4 -23.53 -18.17 -5.11
CA LYS A 4 -22.45 -18.51 -4.19
C LYS A 4 -21.44 -17.37 -4.27
N ARG A 5 -21.55 -16.40 -3.35
CA ARG A 5 -20.53 -15.38 -3.12
C ARG A 5 -19.25 -16.14 -2.84
N ARG A 6 -18.40 -16.26 -3.86
CA ARG A 6 -17.02 -16.67 -3.66
C ARG A 6 -16.42 -15.55 -2.81
N ALA A 7 -16.29 -15.81 -1.52
CA ALA A 7 -15.34 -15.10 -0.68
C ALA A 7 -13.95 -15.44 -1.24
N ALA A 8 -13.58 -14.77 -2.32
CA ALA A 8 -12.31 -14.90 -3.00
C ALA A 8 -11.84 -13.50 -3.32
N ALA A 9 -11.60 -12.74 -2.27
CA ALA A 9 -10.63 -11.68 -2.29
C ALA A 9 -9.87 -11.86 -0.98
N GLN A 10 -8.81 -12.67 -1.00
CA GLN A 10 -7.70 -12.38 -0.10
C GLN A 10 -7.15 -11.03 -0.57
N ASN A 11 -7.84 -9.97 -0.17
CA ASN A 11 -7.46 -8.57 -0.26
C ASN A 11 -6.28 -8.37 0.69
N SER A 12 -5.14 -9.02 0.40
CA SER A 12 -3.95 -8.90 1.23
C SER A 12 -3.32 -7.55 0.95
N ILE A 13 -3.62 -6.56 1.80
CA ILE A 13 -2.82 -5.35 1.90
C ILE A 13 -1.39 -5.81 2.21
N ASP A 14 -0.49 -5.68 1.23
CA ASP A 14 0.91 -6.02 1.42
C ASP A 14 1.66 -4.89 2.14
N GLU A 15 2.89 -5.17 2.55
CA GLU A 15 3.70 -4.20 3.28
C GLU A 15 3.95 -2.93 2.46
N GLU A 16 4.09 -3.05 1.12
CA GLU A 16 4.29 -1.89 0.26
C GLU A 16 3.05 -0.99 0.18
N HIS A 17 1.82 -1.52 0.27
CA HIS A 17 0.61 -0.68 0.35
C HIS A 17 0.61 0.16 1.63
N VAL A 18 0.98 -0.44 2.76
CA VAL A 18 1.08 0.27 4.05
C VAL A 18 2.14 1.37 3.97
N LEU A 19 3.30 1.05 3.41
CA LEU A 19 4.39 2.01 3.25
C LEU A 19 4.02 3.13 2.27
N ALA A 20 3.36 2.83 1.15
CA ALA A 20 2.87 3.85 0.21
C ALA A 20 1.87 4.81 0.88
N LEU A 21 0.97 4.30 1.73
CA LEU A 21 0.01 5.12 2.46
C LEU A 21 0.67 6.06 3.48
N ILE A 22 1.68 5.58 4.20
CA ILE A 22 2.41 6.37 5.19
C ILE A 22 3.28 7.43 4.50
N LEU A 23 4.07 6.99 3.51
CA LEU A 23 5.11 7.80 2.89
C LEU A 23 4.56 8.78 1.86
N LYS A 24 3.48 8.40 1.17
CA LYS A 24 2.92 9.16 0.07
C LYS A 24 4.00 9.43 -0.99
N LYS A 25 4.08 10.66 -1.51
CA LYS A 25 5.12 11.09 -2.48
C LYS A 25 6.52 11.21 -1.87
N ASP A 26 6.66 11.15 -0.54
CA ASP A 26 7.93 11.37 0.15
C ASP A 26 8.76 10.07 0.24
N LEU A 27 9.09 9.53 -0.94
CA LEU A 27 9.94 8.35 -1.11
C LEU A 27 11.45 8.70 -1.12
N GLU A 28 11.80 9.98 -0.94
CA GLU A 28 13.20 10.38 -0.74
C GLU A 28 13.73 9.74 0.54
N LYS A 29 14.93 9.14 0.50
CA LYS A 29 15.45 8.30 1.60
C LYS A 29 15.40 9.00 2.96
N THR A 30 15.85 10.24 3.04
CA THR A 30 15.88 11.06 4.27
C THR A 30 14.46 11.32 4.80
N LYS A 31 13.57 11.84 3.96
CA LYS A 31 12.17 12.12 4.31
C LYS A 31 11.39 10.87 4.68
N CYS A 32 11.66 9.77 3.99
CA CYS A 32 11.06 8.47 4.27
C CYS A 32 11.40 8.01 5.69
N ILE A 33 12.69 8.11 6.07
CA ILE A 33 13.14 7.72 7.40
C ILE A 33 12.49 8.61 8.47
N GLU A 34 12.48 9.93 8.26
CA GLU A 34 11.87 10.89 9.18
C GLU A 34 10.38 10.59 9.40
N LYS A 35 9.61 10.45 8.31
CA LYS A 35 8.18 10.14 8.38
C LYS A 35 7.88 8.81 9.03
N LEU A 36 8.62 7.75 8.69
CA LEU A 36 8.40 6.44 9.30
C LEU A 36 8.72 6.45 10.79
N LYS A 37 9.77 7.17 11.22
CA LYS A 37 10.07 7.35 12.63
C LYS A 37 8.96 8.09 13.37
N GLU A 38 8.49 9.22 12.83
CA GLU A 38 7.35 9.96 13.39
C GLU A 38 6.10 9.09 13.49
N TYR A 39 5.78 8.37 12.42
CA TYR A 39 4.65 7.45 12.39
C TYR A 39 4.77 6.38 13.47
N CYS A 40 5.93 5.72 13.59
CA CYS A 40 6.18 4.68 14.58
C CYS A 40 6.14 5.21 16.03
N GLU A 41 6.58 6.45 16.28
CA GLU A 41 6.47 7.08 17.59
C GLU A 41 5.02 7.43 17.95
N ILE A 42 4.24 7.97 17.00
CA ILE A 42 2.80 8.19 17.19
C ILE A 42 2.11 6.87 17.47
N LEU A 43 2.45 5.84 16.71
CA LEU A 43 1.88 4.51 16.83
C LEU A 43 2.08 3.94 18.24
N LYS A 44 3.31 3.95 18.77
CA LYS A 44 3.64 3.52 20.14
C LYS A 44 2.86 4.30 21.21
N ASN A 45 2.65 5.60 20.99
CA ASN A 45 1.92 6.46 21.91
C ASN A 45 0.42 6.19 21.91
N VAL A 46 -0.14 5.82 20.76
CA VAL A 46 -1.57 5.53 20.58
C VAL A 46 -1.92 4.10 21.02
N THR A 47 -1.02 3.12 20.87
CA THR A 47 -1.27 1.70 21.17
C THR A 47 -1.13 1.29 22.65
N LYS A 48 -1.38 2.20 23.61
CA LYS A 48 -1.42 1.85 25.05
C LYS A 48 -2.37 0.68 25.40
N GLU A 49 -3.29 0.32 24.50
CA GLU A 49 -3.86 -1.04 24.39
C GLU A 49 -3.58 -1.64 22.99
N PRO A 50 -2.56 -2.52 22.83
CA PRO A 50 -2.01 -2.91 21.52
C PRO A 50 -2.77 -4.04 20.81
N LYS A 51 -3.95 -4.43 21.31
CA LYS A 51 -4.66 -5.59 20.76
C LYS A 51 -5.27 -5.22 19.40
N LYS A 52 -4.51 -5.51 18.34
CA LYS A 52 -4.83 -5.48 16.90
C LYS A 52 -4.20 -4.35 16.08
N LEU A 53 -3.06 -3.82 16.50
CA LEU A 53 -2.20 -3.24 15.48
C LEU A 53 -1.54 -4.40 14.72
N GLU A 54 -1.78 -4.51 13.41
CA GLU A 54 -1.38 -5.67 12.61
C GLU A 54 0.14 -5.94 12.74
N GLU A 55 0.54 -7.22 12.79
CA GLU A 55 1.94 -7.69 12.82
C GLU A 55 2.86 -7.00 11.80
N ARG A 56 2.27 -6.50 10.69
CA ARG A 56 2.96 -5.76 9.64
C ARG A 56 3.51 -4.40 10.11
N LEU A 57 2.73 -3.66 10.89
CA LEU A 57 3.15 -2.34 11.41
C LEU A 57 4.21 -2.50 12.50
N ASP A 58 4.05 -3.49 13.38
CA ASP A 58 5.07 -3.84 14.37
C ASP A 58 6.38 -4.28 13.68
N GLY A 59 6.28 -5.01 12.56
CA GLY A 59 7.43 -5.39 11.75
C GLY A 59 8.18 -4.20 11.16
N ILE A 60 7.48 -3.19 10.64
CA ILE A 60 8.05 -1.96 10.08
C ILE A 60 8.70 -1.10 11.19
N CYS A 61 8.04 -0.98 12.34
CA CYS A 61 8.43 -0.10 13.45
C CYS A 61 9.37 -0.72 14.48
N LYS A 62 9.92 -1.91 14.19
CA LYS A 62 10.72 -2.68 15.14
C LYS A 62 12.02 -2.01 15.56
N ASP A 63 12.77 -1.43 14.63
CA ASP A 63 13.99 -0.65 14.90
C ASP A 63 14.39 0.27 13.75
N ASP A 64 15.31 1.21 14.03
CA ASP A 64 15.80 2.20 13.09
C ASP A 64 16.47 1.59 11.84
N LYS A 65 17.16 0.44 11.96
CA LYS A 65 17.80 -0.20 10.81
C LYS A 65 16.78 -0.81 9.88
N ILE A 66 15.68 -1.34 10.43
CA ILE A 66 14.56 -1.82 9.62
C ILE A 66 13.94 -0.65 8.87
N ILE A 67 13.68 0.48 9.53
CA ILE A 67 13.15 1.68 8.86
C ILE A 67 14.06 2.12 7.69
N GLU A 68 15.37 2.19 7.91
CA GLU A 68 16.33 2.54 6.85
C GLU A 68 16.29 1.55 5.67
N THR A 69 16.26 0.25 5.97
CA THR A 69 16.20 -0.81 4.96
C THR A 69 14.90 -0.72 4.16
N LYS A 70 13.76 -0.54 4.85
CA LYS A 70 12.46 -0.36 4.21
C LYS A 70 12.48 0.86 3.30
N CYS A 71 12.97 2.00 3.75
CA CYS A 71 13.07 3.18 2.89
C CYS A 71 13.96 2.97 1.66
N GLN A 72 15.04 2.21 1.79
CA GLN A 72 15.94 1.91 0.68
C GLN A 72 15.30 0.99 -0.37
N GLU A 73 14.49 0.03 0.06
CA GLU A 73 13.85 -0.93 -0.85
C GLU A 73 12.50 -0.47 -1.40
N SER A 74 11.77 0.34 -0.62
CA SER A 74 10.35 0.62 -0.90
C SER A 74 10.16 1.59 -2.04
N LYS A 75 11.09 2.54 -2.26
CA LYS A 75 10.97 3.49 -3.37
C LYS A 75 10.81 2.79 -4.72
N THR A 76 11.77 1.93 -5.08
CA THR A 76 11.75 1.21 -6.36
C THR A 76 10.54 0.29 -6.47
N LYS A 77 10.16 -0.39 -5.38
CA LYS A 77 9.02 -1.32 -5.37
C LYS A 77 7.68 -0.58 -5.52
N ILE A 78 7.49 0.51 -4.79
CA ILE A 78 6.28 1.35 -4.85
C ILE A 78 6.19 1.98 -6.24
N GLU A 79 7.26 2.61 -6.73
CA GLU A 79 7.29 3.20 -8.09
C GLU A 79 6.97 2.17 -9.18
N ALA A 80 7.52 0.95 -9.09
CA ALA A 80 7.22 -0.12 -10.04
C ALA A 80 5.74 -0.52 -10.00
N LYS A 81 5.15 -0.67 -8.80
CA LYS A 81 3.72 -0.98 -8.65
C LYS A 81 2.83 0.15 -9.18
N CYS A 82 3.12 1.40 -8.83
CA CYS A 82 2.41 2.59 -9.35
C CYS A 82 2.44 2.63 -10.89
N ASN A 83 3.61 2.42 -11.48
CA ASN A 83 3.78 2.48 -12.93
C ASN A 83 3.06 1.34 -13.65
N SER A 84 3.16 0.12 -13.11
CA SER A 84 2.42 -1.03 -13.63
C SER A 84 0.92 -0.77 -13.60
N PHE A 85 0.41 -0.27 -12.48
CA PHE A 85 -1.00 0.04 -12.33
C PHE A 85 -1.46 1.14 -13.29
N LYS A 86 -0.67 2.20 -13.44
CA LYS A 86 -0.96 3.27 -14.40
C LYS A 86 -1.11 2.74 -15.83
N ILE A 87 -0.26 1.80 -16.24
CA ILE A 87 -0.34 1.16 -17.57
C ILE A 87 -1.63 0.36 -17.72
N GLU A 88 -2.05 -0.39 -16.70
CA GLU A 88 -3.31 -1.14 -16.72
C GLU A 88 -4.52 -0.20 -16.79
N LEU A 89 -4.49 0.89 -16.02
CA LEU A 89 -5.54 1.89 -15.99
C LEU A 89 -5.65 2.63 -17.33
N ASP A 90 -4.51 2.97 -17.95
CA ASP A 90 -4.47 3.56 -19.30
C ASP A 90 -5.01 2.61 -20.38
N LYS A 91 -4.84 1.28 -20.22
CA LYS A 91 -5.41 0.28 -21.13
C LYS A 91 -6.92 0.17 -20.93
N ALA A 92 -7.38 0.09 -19.69
CA ALA A 92 -8.80 0.04 -19.36
C ALA A 92 -9.54 1.30 -19.84
N ALA A 93 -8.96 2.49 -19.65
CA ALA A 93 -9.53 3.76 -20.09
C ALA A 93 -9.68 3.89 -21.62
N LYS A 94 -8.95 3.08 -22.40
CA LYS A 94 -9.05 3.03 -23.86
C LYS A 94 -10.09 2.02 -24.36
N LYS A 95 -10.62 1.16 -23.51
CA LYS A 95 -11.68 0.21 -23.86
C LYS A 95 -12.98 0.97 -24.11
N ASP A 96 -13.81 0.45 -25.01
CA ASP A 96 -15.18 0.93 -25.15
C ASP A 96 -15.96 0.56 -23.87
N ILE A 97 -16.88 1.43 -23.44
CA ILE A 97 -17.68 1.23 -22.22
C ILE A 97 -18.43 -0.11 -22.26
N LEU A 98 -18.85 -0.55 -23.45
CA LEU A 98 -19.55 -1.83 -23.64
C LEU A 98 -18.63 -3.06 -23.50
N THR A 99 -17.32 -2.85 -23.50
CA THR A 99 -16.27 -3.88 -23.39
C THR A 99 -15.52 -3.84 -22.07
N LEU A 100 -15.86 -2.89 -21.18
CA LEU A 100 -15.32 -2.83 -19.84
C LEU A 100 -15.84 -4.01 -19.02
N GLU A 101 -14.92 -4.75 -18.42
CA GLU A 101 -15.25 -5.82 -17.50
C GLU A 101 -15.12 -5.37 -16.05
N SER A 102 -15.75 -6.08 -15.12
CA SER A 102 -15.66 -5.73 -13.69
C SER A 102 -14.22 -5.78 -13.17
N GLU A 103 -13.34 -6.57 -13.79
CA GLU A 103 -11.91 -6.62 -13.49
C GLU A 103 -11.16 -5.35 -13.90
N ASP A 104 -11.57 -4.67 -14.98
CA ASP A 104 -10.99 -3.37 -15.37
C ASP A 104 -11.22 -2.29 -14.31
N CYS A 105 -12.32 -2.44 -13.55
CA CYS A 105 -12.70 -1.56 -12.45
C CYS A 105 -12.28 -2.10 -11.07
N GLY A 106 -11.73 -3.31 -10.99
CA GLY A 106 -11.43 -4.05 -9.76
C GLY A 106 -10.15 -3.62 -9.04
N ASN A 107 -9.74 -2.36 -9.18
CA ASN A 107 -8.41 -1.89 -8.81
C ASN A 107 -8.36 -1.02 -7.54
N GLU A 108 -9.40 -1.10 -6.71
CA GLU A 108 -9.58 -0.26 -5.51
C GLU A 108 -8.37 -0.28 -4.56
N GLN A 109 -7.70 -1.43 -4.40
CA GLN A 109 -6.48 -1.52 -3.58
C GLN A 109 -5.26 -0.88 -4.24
N GLN A 110 -5.17 -0.96 -5.57
CA GLN A 110 -4.05 -0.37 -6.31
C GLN A 110 -4.15 1.17 -6.34
N CYS A 111 -5.34 1.74 -6.15
CA CYS A 111 -5.54 3.19 -5.96
C CYS A 111 -4.79 3.76 -4.75
N LEU A 112 -4.52 2.94 -3.71
CA LEU A 112 -3.71 3.36 -2.55
C LEU A 112 -2.29 3.80 -2.98
N PHE A 113 -1.77 3.25 -4.08
CA PHE A 113 -0.50 3.66 -4.67
C PHE A 113 -0.59 4.95 -5.51
N LEU A 114 -1.80 5.40 -5.87
CA LEU A 114 -2.03 6.67 -6.59
C LEU A 114 -2.38 7.82 -5.65
N GLU A 115 -2.93 7.52 -4.46
CA GLU A 115 -3.14 8.48 -3.37
C GLU A 115 -1.84 8.86 -2.64
N GLY A 116 -0.79 8.06 -2.88
CA GLY A 116 0.57 8.30 -2.42
C GLY A 116 1.20 9.51 -3.09
#